data_AF-A0A7J3ABI2-F1
#
_entry.id   AF-A0A7J3ABI2-F1
#
_cell.length_a   1.000
_cell.length_b   1.000
_cell.length_c   1.000
_cell.angle_alpha   90.00
_cell.angle_beta   90.00
_cell.angle_gamma   90.00
#
_symmetry.space_group_name_H-M   'P 1'
#
loop_
_entity.id
_entity.type
_entity.pdbx_description
1 polymer ?
#
loop_
_entity_poly.entity_id
_entity_poly.type
_entity_poly.pdbx_seq_one_letter_code
_entity_poly.pdbx_strand_id
1 'polypeptide(L)'
;DGGKTVKNNAAVTECFPPPIFHMPFPEKWTFVVAIPNTKKGLSKDAEIAAFNQLPPMPAEKVGEICRLIMLKLLPALVEQDIKSFGEALTQIQIIVGTHFAPAQGGTYSSETTTEGIHLLQKLGVHGVGQSSWGPTFYGLCQNEKEAEVMQEKIRAFLNNGVGGQVFTTKANNKGVTIRVWC
;
A
#
# COMPACT_ATOMS: atom_id res chain seq x y z
N ASP A 1 -6.64 3.46 -15.61
CA ASP A 1 -7.09 2.74 -14.40
C ASP A 1 -8.19 1.76 -14.79
N GLY A 2 -8.10 0.49 -14.35
CA GLY A 2 -9.04 -0.58 -14.69
C GLY A 2 -9.09 -1.02 -16.17
N GLY A 3 -8.04 -0.73 -16.96
CA GLY A 3 -8.00 -1.08 -18.38
C GLY A 3 -8.85 -0.19 -19.31
N LYS A 4 -9.48 0.88 -18.81
CA LYS A 4 -10.18 1.85 -19.66
C LYS A 4 -9.20 2.87 -20.24
N THR A 5 -9.19 2.99 -21.56
CA THR A 5 -8.46 4.06 -22.27
C THR A 5 -9.18 5.38 -22.01
N VAL A 6 -8.48 6.36 -21.46
CA VAL A 6 -8.96 7.75 -21.41
C VAL A 6 -8.75 8.32 -22.81
N LYS A 7 -9.70 8.08 -23.74
CA LYS A 7 -9.75 8.81 -25.01
C LYS A 7 -11.16 9.27 -25.34
N ASN A 8 -11.21 10.57 -25.62
CA ASN A 8 -12.21 11.37 -26.34
C ASN A 8 -13.48 11.82 -25.61
N ASN A 9 -13.48 13.09 -25.19
CA ASN A 9 -14.48 14.16 -25.47
C ASN A 9 -15.99 13.86 -25.52
N ALA A 10 -16.47 12.77 -24.94
CA ALA A 10 -17.85 12.66 -24.51
C ALA A 10 -17.88 12.89 -23.00
N ALA A 11 -18.89 13.58 -22.50
CA ALA A 11 -19.14 13.72 -21.07
C ALA A 11 -19.33 12.33 -20.44
N VAL A 12 -18.22 11.70 -20.06
CA VAL A 12 -18.23 10.50 -19.23
C VAL A 12 -18.65 11.04 -17.87
N THR A 13 -19.93 10.89 -17.53
CA THR A 13 -20.36 10.90 -16.12
C THR A 13 -19.31 10.11 -15.36
N GLU A 14 -18.59 10.76 -14.44
CA GLU A 14 -17.49 10.19 -13.67
C GLU A 14 -17.92 8.83 -13.07
N CYS A 15 -17.69 7.76 -13.81
CA CYS A 15 -18.16 6.44 -13.46
C CYS A 15 -16.94 5.71 -12.91
N PHE A 16 -16.79 5.80 -11.59
CA PHE A 16 -15.84 4.98 -10.86
C PHE A 16 -16.04 3.50 -11.26
N PRO A 17 -14.95 2.74 -11.49
CA PRO A 17 -15.09 1.33 -11.84
C PRO A 17 -15.86 0.59 -10.74
N PRO A 18 -16.81 -0.30 -11.08
CA PRO A 18 -17.57 -1.03 -10.08
C PRO A 18 -16.63 -1.98 -9.30
N PRO A 19 -16.85 -2.16 -7.98
CA PRO A 19 -16.09 -3.11 -7.20
C PRO A 19 -16.41 -4.55 -7.65
N ILE A 20 -15.38 -5.33 -7.97
CA ILE A 20 -15.52 -6.75 -8.36
C ILE A 20 -15.38 -7.73 -7.19
N PHE A 21 -14.83 -7.25 -6.05
CA PHE A 21 -14.67 -8.02 -4.83
C PHE A 21 -14.81 -7.08 -3.62
N HIS A 22 -15.55 -7.52 -2.60
CA HIS A 22 -15.69 -6.80 -1.34
C HIS A 22 -15.92 -7.79 -0.21
N MET A 23 -15.10 -7.71 0.83
CA MET A 23 -15.24 -8.54 2.03
C MET A 23 -14.68 -7.77 3.24
N PRO A 24 -15.27 -7.91 4.43
CA PRO A 24 -14.66 -7.38 5.64
C PRO A 24 -13.27 -7.99 5.87
N PHE A 25 -12.33 -7.15 6.27
CA PHE A 25 -11.05 -7.58 6.81
C PHE A 25 -11.23 -8.18 8.21
N PRO A 26 -10.44 -9.19 8.60
CA PRO A 26 -10.43 -9.71 9.97
C PRO A 26 -10.16 -8.61 11.00
N GLU A 27 -11.02 -8.49 12.01
CA GLU A 27 -10.97 -7.39 12.99
C GLU A 27 -9.67 -7.33 13.81
N LYS A 28 -8.99 -8.47 13.93
CA LYS A 28 -7.71 -8.56 14.64
C LYS A 28 -6.57 -7.96 13.82
N TRP A 29 -6.63 -7.98 12.49
CA TRP A 29 -5.51 -7.51 11.68
C TRP A 29 -5.32 -6.01 11.86
N THR A 30 -4.12 -5.63 12.29
CA THR A 30 -3.77 -4.25 12.59
C THR A 30 -2.57 -3.85 11.78
N PHE A 31 -2.62 -2.66 11.18
CA PHE A 31 -1.50 -2.07 10.48
C PHE A 31 -0.76 -1.11 11.41
N VAL A 32 0.56 -1.18 11.41
CA VAL A 32 1.41 -0.06 11.83
C VAL A 32 1.70 0.79 10.61
N VAL A 33 1.48 2.09 10.70
CA VAL A 33 1.67 3.06 9.62
C VAL A 33 2.66 4.12 10.06
N ALA A 34 3.63 4.41 9.21
CA ALA A 34 4.68 5.38 9.46
C ALA A 34 4.75 6.39 8.33
N ILE A 35 4.83 7.67 8.70
CA ILE A 35 4.93 8.82 7.79
C ILE A 35 6.21 9.58 8.15
N PRO A 36 7.33 9.29 7.48
CA PRO A 36 8.60 10.00 7.69
C PRO A 36 8.47 11.48 7.30
N ASN A 37 9.20 12.37 7.98
CA ASN A 37 9.33 13.77 7.58
C ASN A 37 10.36 13.93 6.44
N THR A 38 10.17 13.19 5.36
CA THR A 38 10.99 13.30 4.15
C THR A 38 10.23 14.04 3.05
N LYS A 39 10.91 14.28 1.92
CA LYS A 39 10.25 14.83 0.73
C LYS A 39 9.07 13.92 0.35
N LYS A 40 7.90 14.53 0.18
CA LYS A 40 6.72 13.81 -0.31
C LYS A 40 6.99 13.22 -1.70
N GLY A 41 6.37 12.08 -1.97
CA GLY A 41 6.36 11.47 -3.29
C GLY A 41 5.77 12.38 -4.36
N LEU A 42 5.72 11.86 -5.59
CA LEU A 42 5.11 12.55 -6.71
C LEU A 42 3.64 12.86 -6.42
N SER A 43 3.18 14.01 -6.89
CA SER A 43 1.77 14.42 -6.77
C SER A 43 1.39 15.33 -7.94
N LYS A 44 0.09 15.34 -8.27
CA LYS A 44 -0.50 16.21 -9.30
C LYS A 44 0.23 16.09 -10.65
N ASP A 45 0.72 17.20 -11.19
CA ASP A 45 1.34 17.25 -12.52
C ASP A 45 2.59 16.37 -12.63
N ALA A 46 3.37 16.24 -11.55
CA ALA A 46 4.55 15.39 -11.52
C ALA A 46 4.18 13.90 -11.59
N GLU A 47 3.06 13.52 -10.99
CA GLU A 47 2.52 12.16 -11.06
C GLU A 47 1.99 11.84 -12.47
N ILE A 48 1.25 12.77 -13.07
CA ILE A 48 0.78 12.64 -14.47
C ILE A 48 1.96 12.52 -15.43
N ALA A 49 2.99 13.36 -15.25
CA ALA A 49 4.20 13.31 -16.07
C ALA A 49 4.93 11.96 -15.92
N ALA A 50 5.04 11.44 -14.70
CA ALA A 50 5.65 10.12 -14.47
C ALA A 50 4.85 9.00 -15.15
N PHE A 51 3.52 8.98 -15.04
CA PHE A 51 2.71 7.98 -15.74
C PHE A 51 2.84 8.05 -17.26
N ASN A 52 2.99 9.25 -17.83
CA ASN A 52 3.16 9.41 -19.26
C ASN A 52 4.56 9.01 -19.76
N GLN A 53 5.58 9.07 -18.90
CA GLN A 53 6.97 8.74 -19.25
C GLN A 53 7.32 7.28 -19.00
N LEU A 54 6.66 6.63 -18.03
CA LEU A 54 6.93 5.24 -17.72
C LEU A 54 6.39 4.33 -18.83
N PRO A 55 7.16 3.30 -19.24
CA PRO A 55 6.64 2.29 -20.15
C PRO A 55 5.49 1.54 -19.49
N PRO A 56 4.56 0.96 -20.27
CA PRO A 56 3.55 0.08 -19.70
C PRO A 56 4.23 -1.10 -18.98
N MET A 57 3.63 -1.55 -17.86
CA MET A 57 4.11 -2.73 -17.16
C MET A 57 4.09 -3.95 -18.10
N PRO A 58 5.17 -4.75 -18.15
CA PRO A 58 5.20 -5.96 -18.97
C PRO A 58 4.03 -6.90 -18.64
N ALA A 59 3.42 -7.49 -19.67
CA ALA A 59 2.25 -8.37 -19.51
C ALA A 59 2.52 -9.55 -18.55
N GLU A 60 3.75 -10.05 -18.52
CA GLU A 60 4.19 -11.08 -17.57
C GLU A 60 4.05 -10.61 -16.11
N LYS A 61 4.48 -9.38 -15.79
CA LYS A 61 4.37 -8.80 -14.44
C LYS A 61 2.94 -8.48 -14.07
N VAL A 62 2.13 -8.03 -15.03
CA VAL A 62 0.68 -7.87 -14.84
C VAL A 62 0.05 -9.24 -14.51
N GLY A 63 0.39 -10.29 -15.27
CA GLY A 63 -0.08 -11.65 -15.02
C GLY A 63 0.36 -12.20 -13.67
N GLU A 64 1.59 -11.89 -13.23
CA GLU A 64 2.11 -12.24 -11.91
C GLU A 64 1.28 -11.59 -10.78
N ILE A 65 0.99 -10.29 -10.88
CA ILE A 65 0.14 -9.57 -9.92
C ILE A 65 -1.28 -10.16 -9.93
N CYS A 66 -1.88 -10.39 -11.10
CA CYS A 66 -3.21 -11.00 -11.20
C CYS A 66 -3.25 -12.37 -10.52
N ARG A 67 -2.23 -13.21 -10.73
CA ARG A 67 -2.11 -14.52 -10.09
C ARG A 67 -1.96 -14.40 -8.57
N LEU A 68 -1.13 -13.47 -8.08
CA LEU A 68 -0.97 -13.21 -6.65
C LEU A 68 -2.27 -12.77 -5.99
N ILE A 69 -3.02 -11.87 -6.65
CA ILE A 69 -4.31 -11.40 -6.14
C ILE A 69 -5.31 -12.57 -6.10
N MET A 70 -5.53 -13.22 -7.25
CA MET A 70 -6.61 -14.20 -7.42
C MET A 70 -6.36 -15.51 -6.68
N LEU A 71 -5.11 -15.98 -6.63
CA LEU A 71 -4.77 -17.32 -6.11
C LEU A 71 -4.09 -17.28 -4.74
N LYS A 72 -3.79 -16.11 -4.18
CA LYS A 72 -3.15 -16.00 -2.86
C LYS A 72 -3.77 -14.94 -1.97
N LEU A 73 -3.77 -13.67 -2.37
CA LEU A 73 -4.24 -12.56 -1.53
C LEU A 73 -5.73 -12.69 -1.17
N LEU A 74 -6.60 -12.89 -2.16
CA LEU A 74 -8.06 -12.99 -1.92
C LEU A 74 -8.44 -14.26 -1.16
N PRO A 75 -7.96 -15.48 -1.54
CA PRO A 75 -8.20 -16.68 -0.74
C PRO A 75 -7.72 -16.55 0.70
N ALA A 76 -6.51 -16.01 0.92
CA ALA A 76 -5.97 -15.81 2.26
C ALA A 76 -6.80 -14.83 3.11
N LEU A 77 -7.40 -13.81 2.49
CA LEU A 77 -8.34 -12.94 3.18
C LEU A 77 -9.61 -13.70 3.61
N VAL A 78 -10.16 -14.54 2.72
CA VAL A 78 -11.35 -15.37 2.99
C VAL A 78 -11.09 -16.37 4.11
N GLU A 79 -9.93 -17.01 4.09
CA GLU A 79 -9.50 -18.01 5.08
C GLU A 79 -8.92 -17.40 6.36
N GLN A 80 -8.77 -16.07 6.40
CA GLN A 80 -8.11 -15.32 7.47
C GLN A 80 -6.65 -15.76 7.74
N ASP A 81 -5.96 -16.26 6.71
CA ASP A 81 -4.54 -16.58 6.73
C ASP A 81 -3.69 -15.31 6.54
N ILE A 82 -3.30 -14.70 7.66
CA ILE A 82 -2.51 -13.47 7.64
C ILE A 82 -1.15 -13.65 6.96
N LYS A 83 -0.54 -14.84 7.07
CA LYS A 83 0.80 -15.09 6.56
C LYS A 83 0.76 -15.11 5.04
N SER A 84 -0.16 -15.89 4.46
CA SER A 84 -0.34 -15.92 3.01
C SER A 84 -0.79 -14.57 2.45
N PHE A 85 -1.65 -13.85 3.18
CA PHE A 85 -2.09 -12.51 2.78
C PHE A 85 -0.93 -11.52 2.76
N GLY A 86 -0.17 -11.43 3.85
CA GLY A 86 0.93 -10.48 3.99
C GLY A 86 2.09 -10.78 3.05
N GLU A 87 2.39 -12.06 2.78
CA GLU A 87 3.37 -12.46 1.77
C GLU A 87 2.93 -12.00 0.36
N ALA A 88 1.67 -12.22 -0.02
CA ALA A 88 1.14 -11.80 -1.31
C ALA A 88 1.16 -10.27 -1.44
N LEU A 89 0.72 -9.56 -0.40
CA LEU A 89 0.75 -8.11 -0.33
C LEU A 89 2.17 -7.58 -0.56
N THR A 90 3.15 -8.13 0.15
CA THR A 90 4.56 -7.72 0.04
C THR A 90 5.11 -7.98 -1.36
N GLN A 91 4.82 -9.13 -1.96
CA GLN A 91 5.28 -9.45 -3.32
C GLN A 91 4.68 -8.49 -4.36
N ILE A 92 3.38 -8.19 -4.25
CA ILE A 92 2.72 -7.21 -5.12
C ILE A 92 3.40 -5.84 -4.97
N GLN A 93 3.68 -5.41 -3.74
CA GLN A 93 4.36 -4.14 -3.46
C GLN A 93 5.76 -4.07 -4.08
N ILE A 94 6.53 -5.16 -4.04
CA ILE A 94 7.86 -5.21 -4.68
C ILE A 94 7.76 -5.13 -6.20
N ILE A 95 6.83 -5.85 -6.83
CA ILE A 95 6.65 -5.82 -8.29
C ILE A 95 6.24 -4.41 -8.74
N VAL A 96 5.25 -3.82 -8.07
CA VAL A 96 4.78 -2.46 -8.35
C VAL A 96 5.90 -1.45 -8.12
N GLY A 97 6.55 -1.48 -6.96
CA GLY A 97 7.63 -0.57 -6.61
C GLY A 97 8.80 -0.62 -7.59
N THR A 98 9.18 -1.83 -8.03
CA THR A 98 10.24 -2.05 -9.02
C THR A 98 9.87 -1.47 -10.38
N HIS A 99 8.61 -1.61 -10.81
CA HIS A 99 8.15 -1.02 -12.06
C HIS A 99 8.19 0.51 -12.03
N PHE A 100 7.83 1.12 -10.90
CA PHE A 100 7.83 2.57 -10.71
C PHE A 100 9.19 3.15 -10.30
N ALA A 101 10.20 2.30 -10.07
CA ALA A 101 11.53 2.71 -9.62
C ALA A 101 12.20 3.79 -10.49
N PRO A 102 12.10 3.78 -11.84
CA PRO A 102 12.67 4.83 -12.67
C PRO A 102 12.09 6.24 -12.39
N ALA A 103 10.86 6.33 -11.87
CA ALA A 103 10.21 7.60 -11.56
C ALA A 103 10.35 8.01 -10.07
N GLN A 104 10.40 7.05 -9.15
CA GLN A 104 10.47 7.35 -7.70
C GLN A 104 11.88 7.23 -7.10
N GLY A 105 12.86 6.72 -7.84
CA GLY A 105 14.27 6.60 -7.42
C GLY A 105 14.66 5.25 -6.79
N GLY A 106 13.75 4.28 -6.72
CA GLY A 106 14.00 2.94 -6.18
C GLY A 106 12.71 2.13 -6.05
N THR A 107 12.80 0.91 -5.53
CA THR A 107 11.59 0.09 -5.25
C THR A 107 10.62 0.82 -4.32
N TYR A 108 11.16 1.63 -3.41
CA TYR A 108 10.42 2.53 -2.54
C TYR A 108 10.93 3.96 -2.73
N SER A 109 10.16 4.94 -2.24
CA SER A 109 10.32 6.36 -2.55
C SER A 109 11.55 7.03 -1.93
N SER A 110 12.17 6.41 -0.93
CA SER A 110 13.38 6.93 -0.29
C SER A 110 14.16 5.84 0.45
N GLU A 111 15.41 6.14 0.79
CA GLU A 111 16.26 5.29 1.63
C GLU A 111 15.62 5.05 3.00
N THR A 112 15.16 6.10 3.69
CA THR A 112 14.45 5.95 4.98
C THR A 112 13.21 5.05 4.90
N THR A 113 12.46 5.14 3.79
CA THR A 113 11.27 4.29 3.57
C THR A 113 11.70 2.83 3.37
N THR A 114 12.76 2.62 2.59
CA THR A 114 13.34 1.29 2.34
C THR A 114 13.87 0.65 3.62
N GLU A 115 14.64 1.40 4.42
CA GLU A 115 15.15 0.96 5.72
C GLU A 115 14.04 0.65 6.72
N GLY A 116 13.00 1.50 6.80
CA GLY A 116 11.84 1.27 7.65
C GLY A 116 11.06 0.01 7.28
N ILE A 117 10.88 -0.25 5.98
CA ILE A 117 10.27 -1.48 5.48
C ILE A 117 11.13 -2.71 5.81
N HIS A 118 12.45 -2.64 5.59
CA HIS A 118 13.36 -3.74 5.94
C HIS A 118 13.39 -4.01 7.46
N LEU A 119 13.33 -2.96 8.27
CA LEU A 119 13.23 -3.08 9.73
C LEU A 119 11.94 -3.81 10.12
N LEU A 120 10.79 -3.43 9.57
CA LEU A 120 9.53 -4.13 9.82
C LEU A 120 9.61 -5.62 9.44
N GLN A 121 10.16 -5.94 8.26
CA GLN A 121 10.35 -7.33 7.83
C GLN A 121 11.24 -8.12 8.79
N LYS A 122 12.38 -7.53 9.22
CA LYS A 122 13.29 -8.14 10.20
C LYS A 122 12.62 -8.37 11.55
N LEU A 123 11.67 -7.51 11.92
CA LEU A 123 10.90 -7.61 13.16
C LEU A 123 9.76 -8.64 13.09
N GLY A 124 9.51 -9.23 11.91
CA GLY A 124 8.62 -10.37 11.74
C GLY A 124 7.15 -10.02 11.45
N VAL A 125 6.85 -8.80 11.00
CA VAL A 125 5.49 -8.48 10.56
C VAL A 125 5.09 -9.34 9.36
N HIS A 126 3.80 -9.62 9.20
CA HIS A 126 3.31 -10.58 8.22
C HIS A 126 3.33 -10.06 6.79
N GLY A 127 3.31 -8.74 6.59
CA GLY A 127 3.45 -8.12 5.29
C GLY A 127 3.84 -6.65 5.40
N VAL A 128 4.42 -6.09 4.35
CA VAL A 128 4.90 -4.71 4.31
C VAL A 128 4.61 -4.06 2.96
N GLY A 129 4.61 -2.73 2.94
CA GLY A 129 4.50 -1.98 1.70
C GLY A 129 4.62 -0.48 1.88
N GLN A 130 4.51 0.21 0.75
CA GLN A 130 4.45 1.67 0.67
C GLN A 130 3.03 2.07 0.22
N SER A 131 2.56 3.21 0.72
CA SER A 131 1.36 3.83 0.18
C SER A 131 1.73 4.78 -0.97
N SER A 132 1.20 4.50 -2.15
CA SER A 132 1.37 5.34 -3.36
C SER A 132 2.85 5.66 -3.64
N TRP A 133 3.16 6.91 -4.00
CA TRP A 133 4.52 7.40 -4.22
C TRP A 133 5.32 7.67 -2.94
N GLY A 134 4.82 7.27 -1.77
CA GLY A 134 5.46 7.49 -0.48
C GLY A 134 5.34 8.92 0.06
N PRO A 135 5.96 9.21 1.23
CA PRO A 135 6.92 8.36 1.94
C PRO A 135 6.28 7.40 2.95
N THR A 136 4.95 7.37 3.01
CA THR A 136 4.23 6.51 3.95
C THR A 136 4.49 5.05 3.68
N PHE A 137 4.94 4.32 4.70
CA PHE A 137 5.07 2.87 4.68
C PHE A 137 4.28 2.22 5.81
N TYR A 138 4.01 0.92 5.67
CA TYR A 138 3.20 0.19 6.63
C TYR A 138 3.68 -1.26 6.80
N GLY A 139 3.27 -1.85 7.93
CA GLY A 139 3.43 -3.26 8.24
C GLY A 139 2.12 -3.87 8.75
N LEU A 140 1.82 -5.10 8.34
CA LEU A 140 0.65 -5.87 8.75
C LEU A 140 0.99 -6.76 9.95
N CYS A 141 0.29 -6.56 11.06
CA CYS A 141 0.45 -7.29 12.32
C CYS A 141 -0.78 -8.16 12.61
N GLN A 142 -0.60 -9.26 13.34
CA GLN A 142 -1.67 -10.20 13.71
C GLN A 142 -2.74 -9.57 14.59
N ASN A 143 -2.34 -8.63 15.45
CA ASN A 143 -3.17 -7.96 16.42
C ASN A 143 -2.61 -6.60 16.85
N GLU A 144 -3.41 -5.87 17.61
CA GLU A 144 -3.09 -4.55 18.15
C GLU A 144 -1.85 -4.55 19.05
N LYS A 145 -1.67 -5.56 19.91
CA LYS A 145 -0.50 -5.68 20.79
C LYS A 145 0.80 -5.81 19.99
N GLU A 146 0.80 -6.62 18.94
CA GLU A 146 1.96 -6.71 18.04
C GLU A 146 2.21 -5.38 17.33
N ALA A 147 1.15 -4.73 16.83
CA ALA A 147 1.25 -3.45 16.14
C ALA A 147 1.78 -2.32 17.03
N GLU A 148 1.42 -2.29 18.32
CA GLU A 148 1.96 -1.35 19.31
C GLU A 148 3.46 -1.55 19.52
N VAL A 149 3.93 -2.80 19.62
CA VAL A 149 5.36 -3.10 19.71
C VAL A 149 6.10 -2.61 18.47
N MET A 150 5.52 -2.80 17.27
CA MET A 150 6.11 -2.30 16.03
C MET A 150 6.09 -0.79 15.95
N GLN A 151 5.00 -0.15 16.39
CA GLN A 151 4.88 1.30 16.45
C GLN A 151 6.03 1.91 17.25
N GLU A 152 6.32 1.39 18.45
CA GLU A 152 7.39 1.95 19.28
C GLU A 152 8.78 1.77 18.66
N LYS A 153 9.04 0.61 18.03
CA LYS A 153 10.30 0.36 17.32
C LYS A 153 10.48 1.27 16.11
N ILE A 154 9.43 1.47 15.32
CA ILE A 154 9.48 2.35 14.15
C ILE A 154 9.51 3.81 14.53
N ARG A 155 8.84 4.21 15.63
CA ARG A 155 8.94 5.55 16.20
C ARG A 155 10.37 5.86 16.62
N ALA A 156 11.04 4.93 17.32
CA ALA A 156 12.44 5.08 17.69
C ALA A 156 13.35 5.18 16.46
N PHE A 157 13.13 4.34 15.44
CA PHE A 157 13.86 4.42 14.17
C PHE A 157 13.72 5.79 13.50
N LEU A 158 12.49 6.31 13.35
CA LEU A 158 12.28 7.62 12.74
C LEU A 158 12.88 8.74 13.59
N ASN A 159 12.72 8.72 14.91
CA ASN A 159 13.26 9.75 15.79
C ASN A 159 14.80 9.82 15.78
N ASN A 160 15.48 8.72 15.49
CA ASN A 160 16.94 8.70 15.32
C ASN A 160 17.41 9.22 13.95
N GLY A 161 16.48 9.46 13.02
CA GLY A 161 16.76 9.96 11.69
C GLY A 161 15.97 11.23 11.40
N VAL A 162 15.03 11.12 10.47
CA VAL A 162 14.30 12.27 9.90
C VAL A 162 13.09 12.71 10.74
N GLY A 163 12.74 11.96 11.79
CA GLY A 163 11.49 12.11 12.53
C GLY A 163 10.26 11.69 11.71
N GLY A 164 9.07 11.82 12.29
CA GLY A 164 7.81 11.52 11.59
C GLY A 164 6.69 11.13 12.51
N GLN A 165 5.59 10.68 11.92
CA GLN A 165 4.43 10.17 12.63
C GLN A 165 4.35 8.65 12.50
N VAL A 166 3.99 7.97 13.59
CA VAL A 166 3.73 6.53 13.60
C VAL A 166 2.46 6.29 14.39
N PHE A 167 1.54 5.50 13.84
CA PHE A 167 0.28 5.14 14.48
C PHE A 167 -0.16 3.75 14.03
N THR A 168 -1.05 3.13 14.80
CA THR A 168 -1.70 1.87 14.43
C THR A 168 -3.13 2.12 13.94
N THR A 169 -3.61 1.26 13.05
CA THR A 169 -4.99 1.34 12.56
C THR A 169 -5.50 -0.02 12.09
N LYS A 170 -6.81 -0.20 12.09
CA LYS A 170 -7.51 -1.38 11.54
C LYS A 170 -8.17 -1.01 10.21
N ALA A 171 -8.47 -2.01 9.39
CA ALA A 171 -9.27 -1.79 8.20
C ALA A 171 -10.68 -1.29 8.57
N ASN A 172 -11.19 -0.30 7.83
CA ASN A 172 -12.56 0.19 8.00
C ASN A 172 -13.52 -0.64 7.13
N ASN A 173 -14.24 -1.58 7.76
CA ASN A 173 -15.23 -2.45 7.09
C ASN A 173 -16.61 -1.80 6.87
N LYS A 174 -16.79 -0.51 7.18
CA LYS A 174 -18.08 0.19 7.10
C LYS A 174 -18.16 1.24 5.99
N GLY A 175 -17.01 1.69 5.46
CA GLY A 175 -16.95 2.80 4.51
C GLY A 175 -17.26 4.16 5.15
N VAL A 176 -17.76 5.09 4.32
CA VAL A 176 -18.13 6.45 4.77
C VAL A 176 -19.51 6.46 5.42
N THR A 177 -19.65 7.20 6.52
CA THR A 177 -20.96 7.47 7.15
C THR A 177 -21.32 8.94 6.98
N ILE A 178 -22.41 9.23 6.28
CA ILE A 178 -22.93 10.59 6.10
C ILE A 178 -24.03 10.82 7.14
N ARG A 179 -23.84 11.82 8.02
CA ARG A 179 -24.89 12.27 8.95
C ARG A 179 -25.48 13.56 8.44
N VAL A 180 -26.79 13.55 8.19
CA VAL A 180 -27.55 14.76 7.84
C VAL A 180 -28.22 15.23 9.12
N TRP A 181 -27.91 16.45 9.54
CA TRP A 181 -28.57 17.10 10.67
C TRP A 181 -29.76 17.88 10.12
N CYS A 182 -30.94 17.65 10.71
CA CYS A 182 -32.15 18.45 10.47
C CYS A 182 -32.29 19.52 11.54
#